data_AF-A0A2M9XAQ2-F1
#
_entry.id   AF-A0A2M9XAQ2-F1
#
_cell.length_a   1.000
_cell.length_b   1.000
_cell.length_c   1.000
_cell.angle_alpha   90.00
_cell.angle_beta   90.00
_cell.angle_gamma   90.00
#
_symmetry.space_group_name_H-M   'P 1'
#
loop_
_entity.id
_entity.type
_entity.pdbx_description
1 polymer ?
#
loop_
_entity_poly.entity_id
_entity_poly.type
_entity_poly.pdbx_seq_one_letter_code
_entity_poly.pdbx_strand_id
1 'polypeptide(L)'
;MSDSWEGKKLPEVSLSSSAGSTVNLPKDSSGSWTLLYFYPKDDTPGCTKQACSYRDNLEKFTKAGAKVYGISSDSLDSHKQFIDKFNLSFPLLSDPKQSLSGPLGVYGDQEWQGRVFKGLSRDSFLVGPDGTIRKVWRKVDPTKTVAETLEEILKEAGA
;
A
#
# COMPACT_ATOMS: atom_id res chain seq x y z
N MET A 1 3.64 12.75 -16.62
CA MET A 1 2.67 13.66 -15.98
C MET A 1 2.43 13.15 -14.57
N SER A 2 2.38 14.02 -13.58
CA SER A 2 2.09 13.66 -12.18
C SER A 2 0.65 13.18 -12.03
N ASP A 3 0.42 12.24 -11.11
CA ASP A 3 -0.94 11.79 -10.78
C ASP A 3 -1.72 12.94 -10.11
N SER A 4 -3.03 12.98 -10.34
CA SER A 4 -3.92 14.01 -9.78
C SER A 4 -3.98 14.04 -8.25
N TRP A 5 -3.47 13.00 -7.57
CA TRP A 5 -3.37 12.92 -6.12
C TRP A 5 -2.04 13.46 -5.56
N GLU A 6 -0.98 13.59 -6.36
CA GLU A 6 0.28 14.18 -5.90
C GLU A 6 0.05 15.64 -5.45
N GLY A 7 0.53 15.98 -4.25
CA GLY A 7 0.31 17.28 -3.60
C GLY A 7 -1.01 17.41 -2.84
N LYS A 8 -1.91 16.41 -2.87
CA LYS A 8 -3.16 16.43 -2.11
C LYS A 8 -3.02 15.70 -0.77
N LYS A 9 -3.86 16.07 0.20
CA LYS A 9 -3.97 15.31 1.45
C LYS A 9 -4.63 13.97 1.20
N LEU A 10 -4.11 12.94 1.86
CA LEU A 10 -4.72 11.62 1.90
C LEU A 10 -6.13 11.72 2.53
N PRO A 11 -7.15 11.05 1.97
CA PRO A 11 -8.48 11.01 2.56
C PRO A 11 -8.48 10.47 4.00
N GLU A 12 -9.34 11.03 4.84
CA GLU A 12 -9.54 10.51 6.19
C GLU A 12 -10.32 9.20 6.15
N VAL A 13 -9.73 8.14 6.69
CA VAL A 13 -10.32 6.80 6.72
C VAL A 13 -9.81 6.00 7.91
N SER A 14 -10.65 5.11 8.42
CA SER A 14 -10.28 4.12 9.43
C SER A 14 -10.36 2.72 8.83
N LEU A 15 -9.23 2.02 8.74
CA LEU A 15 -9.14 0.65 8.23
C LEU A 15 -8.76 -0.31 9.35
N SER A 16 -9.30 -1.54 9.27
CA SER A 16 -8.92 -2.59 10.22
C SER A 16 -7.58 -3.19 9.82
N SER A 17 -6.69 -3.37 10.80
CA SER A 17 -5.35 -3.92 10.61
C SER A 17 -5.27 -5.37 11.08
N SER A 18 -4.49 -6.17 10.37
CA SER A 18 -4.12 -7.53 10.79
C SER A 18 -3.38 -7.59 12.13
N ALA A 19 -2.82 -6.46 12.60
CA ALA A 19 -2.23 -6.35 13.94
C ALA A 19 -3.28 -6.30 15.07
N GLY A 20 -4.58 -6.40 14.76
CA GLY A 20 -5.67 -6.40 15.73
C GLY A 20 -6.15 -5.01 16.16
N SER A 21 -5.67 -3.95 15.51
CA SER A 21 -6.04 -2.56 15.77
C SER A 21 -6.69 -1.89 14.56
N THR A 22 -7.31 -0.73 14.77
CA THR A 22 -7.75 0.15 13.68
C THR A 22 -6.67 1.18 13.40
N VAL A 23 -6.37 1.41 12.12
CA VAL A 23 -5.45 2.45 11.65
C VAL A 23 -6.26 3.58 11.02
N ASN A 24 -6.11 4.78 11.57
CA ASN A 24 -6.75 6.01 11.11
C ASN A 24 -5.77 6.78 10.22
N LEU A 25 -5.99 6.79 8.91
CA LEU A 25 -5.16 7.53 7.96
C LEU A 25 -5.80 8.89 7.64
N PRO A 26 -5.03 9.98 7.48
CA PRO A 26 -3.57 10.07 7.67
C PRO A 26 -3.13 10.29 9.14
N LYS A 27 -4.05 10.33 10.11
CA LYS A 27 -3.76 10.71 11.51
C LYS A 27 -2.66 9.86 12.17
N ASP A 28 -2.76 8.54 12.10
CA ASP A 28 -1.84 7.58 12.73
C ASP A 28 -0.51 7.45 11.95
N SER A 29 -0.47 7.97 10.72
CA SER A 29 0.74 8.11 9.89
C SER A 29 1.44 9.47 10.05
N SER A 30 0.87 10.42 10.79
CA SER A 30 1.45 11.76 10.94
C SER A 30 2.83 11.71 11.61
N GLY A 31 3.73 12.59 11.17
CA GLY A 31 5.11 12.66 11.67
C GLY A 31 6.04 11.58 11.11
N SER A 32 5.58 10.73 10.20
CA SER A 32 6.40 9.72 9.53
C SER A 32 6.12 9.67 8.05
N TRP A 33 7.09 9.25 7.26
CA TRP A 33 6.82 8.81 5.90
C TRP A 33 5.94 7.55 5.96
N THR A 34 5.02 7.41 5.01
CA THR A 34 4.13 6.25 4.96
C THR A 34 3.95 5.78 3.53
N LEU A 35 4.31 4.53 3.26
CA LEU A 35 4.08 3.85 2.00
C LEU A 35 2.81 3.00 2.11
N LEU A 36 1.81 3.36 1.31
CA LEU A 36 0.58 2.58 1.14
C LEU A 36 0.68 1.84 -0.18
N TYR A 37 0.80 0.52 -0.16
CA TYR A 37 0.81 -0.28 -1.38
C TYR A 37 -0.47 -1.12 -1.49
N PHE A 38 -1.20 -0.92 -2.57
CA PHE A 38 -2.41 -1.63 -2.90
C PHE A 38 -2.10 -2.85 -3.76
N TYR A 39 -2.77 -3.96 -3.49
CA TYR A 39 -2.60 -5.18 -4.26
C TYR A 39 -3.94 -5.90 -4.49
N PRO A 40 -4.10 -6.62 -5.61
CA PRO A 40 -5.40 -7.21 -5.98
C PRO A 40 -5.98 -8.22 -5.00
N LYS A 41 -5.14 -9.14 -4.48
CA LYS A 41 -5.58 -10.26 -3.66
C LYS A 41 -4.44 -10.95 -2.91
N ASP A 42 -4.68 -11.34 -1.66
CA ASP A 42 -3.81 -12.18 -0.83
C ASP A 42 -3.43 -13.51 -1.51
N ASP A 43 -2.26 -14.04 -1.16
CA ASP A 43 -1.79 -15.39 -1.55
C ASP A 43 -1.86 -15.70 -3.06
N THR A 44 -1.73 -14.67 -3.90
CA THR A 44 -1.55 -14.83 -5.35
C THR A 44 -0.08 -14.66 -5.73
N PRO A 45 0.44 -15.30 -6.80
CA PRO A 45 1.88 -15.31 -7.09
C PRO A 45 2.52 -13.93 -7.20
N GLY A 46 1.83 -12.97 -7.83
CA GLY A 46 2.33 -11.60 -7.98
C GLY A 46 2.31 -10.81 -6.67
N CYS A 47 1.22 -10.88 -5.90
CA CYS A 47 1.10 -10.18 -4.63
C CYS A 47 2.03 -10.76 -3.56
N THR A 48 2.21 -12.08 -3.55
CA THR A 48 3.15 -12.78 -2.68
C THR A 48 4.58 -12.31 -2.93
N LYS A 49 5.01 -12.25 -4.20
CA LYS A 49 6.34 -11.75 -4.55
C LYS A 49 6.54 -10.31 -4.08
N GLN A 50 5.55 -9.44 -4.28
CA GLN A 50 5.63 -8.05 -3.83
C GLN A 50 5.70 -7.93 -2.30
N ALA A 51 4.82 -8.63 -1.57
CA ALA A 51 4.77 -8.60 -0.12
C ALA A 51 6.07 -9.15 0.51
N CYS A 52 6.58 -10.27 0.01
CA CYS A 52 7.88 -10.82 0.43
C CYS A 52 9.03 -9.84 0.14
N SER A 53 9.01 -9.15 -1.00
CA SER A 53 10.05 -8.16 -1.32
C SER A 53 10.01 -6.96 -0.37
N TYR A 54 8.82 -6.48 0.03
CA TYR A 54 8.69 -5.47 1.08
C TYR A 54 9.17 -5.98 2.44
N ARG A 55 8.81 -7.22 2.82
CA ARG A 55 9.31 -7.87 4.05
C ARG A 55 10.84 -7.87 4.08
N ASP A 56 11.46 -8.33 2.99
CA ASP A 56 12.92 -8.48 2.90
C ASP A 56 13.66 -7.13 2.89
N ASN A 57 12.99 -6.02 2.59
CA ASN A 57 13.55 -4.67 2.59
C ASN A 57 13.01 -3.77 3.72
N LEU A 58 12.15 -4.30 4.60
CA LEU A 58 11.41 -3.51 5.59
C LEU A 58 12.33 -2.67 6.47
N GLU A 59 13.47 -3.23 6.88
CA GLU A 59 14.46 -2.54 7.70
C GLU A 59 14.97 -1.24 7.04
N LYS A 60 15.13 -1.22 5.72
CA LYS A 60 15.57 -0.03 4.98
C LYS A 60 14.49 1.05 4.99
N PHE A 61 13.23 0.67 4.79
CA PHE A 61 12.09 1.60 4.91
C PHE A 61 12.00 2.16 6.34
N THR A 62 12.11 1.30 7.36
CA THR A 62 12.08 1.74 8.76
C THR A 62 13.24 2.68 9.10
N LYS A 63 14.46 2.39 8.62
CA LYS A 63 15.61 3.30 8.79
C LYS A 63 15.43 4.65 8.11
N ALA A 64 14.68 4.69 7.01
CA ALA A 64 14.28 5.94 6.35
C ALA A 64 13.10 6.66 7.04
N GLY A 65 12.64 6.16 8.20
CA GLY A 65 11.50 6.74 8.92
C GLY A 65 10.14 6.45 8.28
N ALA A 66 10.06 5.43 7.41
CA ALA A 66 8.84 5.07 6.70
C ALA A 66 8.09 3.91 7.34
N LYS A 67 6.77 4.06 7.48
CA LYS A 67 5.82 2.99 7.77
C LYS A 67 5.35 2.36 6.46
N VAL A 68 5.20 1.03 6.41
CA VAL A 68 4.71 0.31 5.23
C VAL A 68 3.38 -0.37 5.57
N TYR A 69 2.34 -0.12 4.77
CA TYR A 69 1.05 -0.76 4.88
C TYR A 69 0.68 -1.41 3.54
N GLY A 70 0.39 -2.71 3.56
CA GLY A 70 -0.25 -3.40 2.44
C GLY A 70 -1.76 -3.29 2.55
N ILE A 71 -2.46 -3.05 1.43
CA ILE A 71 -3.91 -2.83 1.42
C ILE A 71 -4.58 -3.66 0.31
N SER A 72 -5.58 -4.45 0.66
CA SER A 72 -6.50 -5.10 -0.29
C SER A 72 -7.92 -5.13 0.25
N SER A 73 -8.88 -5.67 -0.51
CA SER A 73 -10.25 -5.90 -0.04
C SER A 73 -10.43 -7.25 0.68
N ASP A 74 -9.36 -7.99 0.93
CA ASP A 74 -9.43 -9.27 1.64
C ASP A 74 -9.75 -9.06 3.14
N SER A 75 -10.31 -10.09 3.78
CA SER A 75 -10.67 -10.04 5.20
C SER A 75 -9.44 -10.11 6.12
N LEU A 76 -9.59 -9.72 7.38
CA LEU A 76 -8.53 -9.87 8.38
C LEU A 76 -8.08 -11.34 8.56
N ASP A 77 -9.00 -12.29 8.42
CA ASP A 77 -8.66 -13.72 8.50
C ASP A 77 -7.77 -14.15 7.33
N SER A 78 -8.06 -13.66 6.11
CA SER A 78 -7.20 -13.87 4.94
C SER A 78 -5.83 -13.24 5.14
N HIS A 79 -5.79 -11.99 5.61
CA HIS A 79 -4.53 -11.30 5.91
C HIS A 79 -3.70 -12.04 6.95
N LYS A 80 -4.33 -12.55 8.01
CA LYS A 80 -3.65 -13.34 9.04
C LYS A 80 -3.02 -14.60 8.45
N GLN A 81 -3.78 -15.36 7.66
CA GLN A 81 -3.24 -16.54 6.98
C GLN A 81 -2.09 -16.19 6.03
N PHE A 82 -2.20 -15.08 5.30
CA PHE A 82 -1.18 -14.62 4.36
C PHE A 82 0.11 -14.18 5.09
N ILE A 83 -0.04 -13.45 6.19
CA ILE A 83 1.06 -13.05 7.08
C ILE A 83 1.75 -14.28 7.68
N ASP A 84 0.99 -15.21 8.24
CA ASP A 84 1.52 -16.42 8.88
C ASP A 84 2.24 -17.32 7.86
N LYS A 85 1.67 -17.46 6.65
CA LYS A 85 2.25 -18.30 5.58
C LYS A 85 3.56 -17.76 5.04
N PHE A 86 3.72 -16.44 4.95
CA PHE A 86 4.89 -15.79 4.35
C PHE A 86 5.73 -14.99 5.35
N ASN A 87 5.48 -15.13 6.66
CA ASN A 87 6.17 -14.41 7.73
C ASN A 87 6.29 -12.90 7.47
N LEU A 88 5.19 -12.26 7.06
CA LEU A 88 5.19 -10.83 6.76
C LEU A 88 5.31 -10.03 8.07
N SER A 89 6.36 -9.23 8.20
CA SER A 89 6.70 -8.50 9.43
C SER A 89 6.11 -7.09 9.48
N PHE A 90 5.03 -6.84 8.73
CA PHE A 90 4.36 -5.54 8.65
C PHE A 90 2.83 -5.72 8.56
N PRO A 91 2.04 -4.73 8.99
CA PRO A 91 0.59 -4.83 9.01
C PRO A 91 -0.04 -4.76 7.61
N LEU A 92 -1.12 -5.52 7.42
CA LEU A 92 -2.01 -5.45 6.27
C LEU A 92 -3.34 -4.82 6.69
N LEU A 93 -3.86 -3.90 5.87
CA LEU A 93 -5.11 -3.18 6.12
C LEU A 93 -6.20 -3.70 5.19
N SER A 94 -7.33 -4.07 5.78
CA SER A 94 -8.50 -4.55 5.07
C SER A 94 -9.40 -3.38 4.65
N ASP A 95 -9.61 -3.21 3.34
CA ASP A 95 -10.50 -2.20 2.72
C ASP A 95 -11.63 -2.85 1.90
N PRO A 96 -12.53 -3.64 2.51
CA PRO A 96 -13.61 -4.33 1.79
C PRO A 96 -14.70 -3.37 1.29
N LYS A 97 -14.81 -2.19 1.92
CA LYS A 97 -15.77 -1.13 1.56
C LYS A 97 -15.21 -0.11 0.57
N GLN A 98 -13.96 -0.29 0.12
CA GLN A 98 -13.30 0.61 -0.82
C GLN A 98 -13.26 2.07 -0.32
N SER A 99 -13.21 2.25 0.99
CA SER A 99 -13.27 3.57 1.63
C SER A 99 -12.00 4.38 1.38
N LEU A 100 -10.88 3.70 1.11
CA LEU A 100 -9.63 4.35 0.69
C LEU A 100 -9.35 4.12 -0.80
N SER A 101 -9.46 2.88 -1.27
CA SER A 101 -9.15 2.51 -2.65
C SER A 101 -10.09 3.13 -3.68
N GLY A 102 -11.36 3.37 -3.33
CA GLY A 102 -12.35 4.02 -4.19
C GLY A 102 -12.00 5.48 -4.50
N PRO A 103 -11.91 6.37 -3.49
CA PRO A 103 -11.53 7.78 -3.71
C PRO A 103 -10.19 7.94 -4.41
N LEU A 104 -9.21 7.10 -4.09
CA LEU A 104 -7.89 7.12 -4.73
C LEU A 104 -7.90 6.59 -6.18
N GLY A 105 -9.02 6.07 -6.68
CA GLY A 105 -9.13 5.52 -8.03
C GLY A 105 -8.32 4.23 -8.22
N VAL A 106 -8.00 3.53 -7.13
CA VAL A 106 -7.30 2.23 -7.15
C VAL A 106 -8.29 1.10 -7.42
N TYR A 107 -9.51 1.21 -6.90
CA TYR A 107 -10.57 0.27 -7.22
C TYR A 107 -11.31 0.71 -8.48
N GLY A 108 -11.45 -0.20 -9.45
CA GLY A 108 -12.12 0.09 -10.71
C GLY A 108 -12.09 -1.09 -11.67
N ASP A 109 -12.35 -0.81 -12.94
CA ASP A 109 -12.33 -1.81 -13.99
C ASP A 109 -10.89 -2.28 -14.28
N GLN A 110 -10.68 -3.58 -14.16
CA GLN A 110 -9.44 -4.29 -14.46
C GLN A 110 -9.69 -5.21 -15.66
N GLU A 111 -8.73 -5.26 -16.57
CA GLU A 111 -8.79 -6.17 -17.71
C GLU A 111 -7.80 -7.32 -17.53
N TRP A 112 -8.28 -8.55 -17.67
CA TRP A 112 -7.45 -9.74 -17.69
C TRP A 112 -7.90 -10.67 -18.80
N GLN A 113 -7.00 -10.95 -19.74
CA GLN A 113 -7.26 -11.84 -20.89
C GLN A 113 -8.54 -11.45 -21.66
N GLY A 114 -8.74 -10.15 -21.91
CA GLY A 114 -9.92 -9.63 -22.61
C GLY A 114 -11.22 -9.65 -21.81
N ARG A 115 -11.18 -9.98 -20.52
CA ARG A 115 -12.33 -9.89 -19.60
C ARG A 115 -12.16 -8.69 -18.68
N VAL A 116 -13.19 -7.85 -18.61
CA VAL A 116 -13.26 -6.73 -17.68
C VAL A 116 -13.97 -7.16 -16.41
N PHE A 117 -13.35 -6.92 -15.25
CA PHE A 117 -13.92 -7.17 -13.93
C PHE A 117 -13.56 -6.03 -12.99
N LYS A 118 -14.34 -5.83 -11.93
CA LYS A 118 -14.00 -4.83 -10.91
C LYS A 118 -13.02 -5.40 -9.89
N GLY A 119 -11.97 -4.64 -9.59
CA GLY A 119 -10.96 -5.03 -8.62
C GLY A 119 -9.98 -3.91 -8.32
N LEU A 120 -9.10 -4.15 -7.35
CA LEU A 120 -7.97 -3.25 -7.09
C LEU A 120 -6.90 -3.39 -8.18
N SER A 121 -6.41 -2.26 -8.67
CA SER A 121 -5.12 -2.21 -9.35
C SER A 121 -3.97 -2.33 -8.35
N ARG A 122 -2.79 -2.71 -8.85
CA ARG A 122 -1.55 -2.65 -8.08
C ARG A 122 -1.02 -1.23 -8.17
N ASP A 123 -1.24 -0.45 -7.12
CA ASP A 123 -0.83 0.95 -7.03
C ASP A 123 -0.07 1.19 -5.72
N SER A 124 0.72 2.25 -5.64
CA SER A 124 1.42 2.63 -4.41
C SER A 124 1.40 4.14 -4.23
N PHE A 125 1.34 4.59 -2.98
CA PHE A 125 1.26 5.99 -2.61
C PHE A 125 2.27 6.27 -1.51
N LEU A 126 3.15 7.24 -1.75
CA LEU A 126 4.03 7.76 -0.72
C LEU A 126 3.37 8.97 -0.08
N VAL A 127 3.09 8.87 1.21
CA VAL A 127 2.48 9.92 2.02
C VAL A 127 3.56 10.51 2.93
N GLY A 128 3.68 11.83 2.90
CA GLY A 128 4.61 12.57 3.73
C GLY A 128 4.13 12.71 5.19
N PRO A 129 5.00 13.19 6.09
CA PRO A 129 4.70 13.38 7.52
C PRO A 129 3.50 14.29 7.81
N ASP A 130 3.17 15.19 6.88
CA ASP A 130 2.05 16.12 6.93
C ASP A 130 0.72 15.53 6.40
N GLY A 131 0.73 14.26 5.99
CA GLY A 131 -0.42 13.57 5.40
C GLY A 131 -0.64 13.89 3.90
N THR A 132 0.29 14.59 3.26
CA THR A 132 0.23 14.93 1.84
C THR A 132 0.82 13.80 1.01
N ILE A 133 0.15 13.39 -0.06
CA ILE A 133 0.67 12.41 -1.02
C ILE A 133 1.78 13.06 -1.83
N ARG A 134 3.01 12.56 -1.68
CA ARG A 134 4.21 13.06 -2.37
C ARG A 134 4.44 12.38 -3.71
N LYS A 135 4.11 11.09 -3.79
CA LYS A 135 4.31 10.30 -5.02
C LYS A 135 3.22 9.26 -5.19
N VAL A 136 2.83 9.03 -6.43
CA VAL A 136 1.90 7.95 -6.80
C VAL A 136 2.51 7.08 -7.89
N TRP A 137 2.40 5.77 -7.71
CA TRP A 137 2.72 4.78 -8.73
C TRP A 137 1.46 3.99 -9.08
N ARG A 138 1.11 3.95 -10.37
CA ARG A 138 -0.10 3.28 -10.88
C ARG A 138 0.26 2.04 -11.70
N LYS A 139 -0.56 0.99 -11.59
CA LYS A 139 -0.46 -0.25 -12.39
C LYS A 139 0.96 -0.80 -12.43
N VAL A 140 1.58 -0.89 -11.26
CA VAL A 140 3.00 -1.16 -11.13
C VAL A 140 3.34 -2.64 -11.33
N ASP A 141 4.59 -2.89 -11.72
CA ASP A 141 5.15 -4.23 -11.76
C ASP A 141 5.60 -4.66 -10.34
N PRO A 142 5.04 -5.73 -9.76
CA PRO A 142 5.36 -6.17 -8.40
C PRO A 142 6.85 -6.48 -8.18
N THR A 143 7.63 -6.73 -9.24
CA THR A 143 9.06 -7.02 -9.16
C THR A 143 9.94 -5.78 -9.08
N LYS A 144 9.44 -4.62 -9.50
CA LYS A 144 10.21 -3.37 -9.58
C LYS A 144 9.80 -2.35 -8.53
N THR A 145 8.51 -2.32 -8.15
CA THR A 145 7.95 -1.27 -7.28
C THR A 145 8.69 -1.12 -5.96
N VAL A 146 9.15 -2.22 -5.35
CA VAL A 146 9.78 -2.15 -4.02
C VAL A 146 11.09 -1.37 -4.06
N ALA A 147 11.90 -1.56 -5.11
CA ALA A 147 13.14 -0.81 -5.28
C ALA A 147 12.86 0.67 -5.58
N GLU A 148 11.90 0.94 -6.48
CA GLU A 148 11.51 2.30 -6.88
C GLU A 148 10.94 3.11 -5.69
N THR A 149 10.07 2.49 -4.89
CA THR A 149 9.49 3.13 -3.70
C THR A 149 10.53 3.38 -2.61
N LEU A 150 11.48 2.46 -2.43
CA LEU A 150 12.56 2.64 -1.47
C LEU A 150 13.49 3.80 -1.89
N GLU A 151 13.87 3.86 -3.17
CA GLU A 151 14.72 4.93 -3.70
C GLU A 151 14.06 6.30 -3.51
N GLU A 152 12.78 6.42 -3.85
CA GLU A 152 12.06 7.68 -3.68
C GLU A 152 11.94 8.07 -2.19
N ILE A 153 11.67 7.12 -1.30
CA ILE A 153 11.61 7.40 0.14
C ILE A 153 12.96 7.88 0.67
N LEU A 154 14.06 7.25 0.26
CA LEU A 154 15.39 7.67 0.71
C LEU A 154 15.75 9.07 0.20
N LYS A 155 15.34 9.40 -1.02
CA LYS A 155 15.52 10.74 -1.61
C LYS A 155 14.70 11.79 -0.87
N GLU A 156 13.43 11.52 -0.61
CA GLU A 156 12.50 12.47 0.04
C GLU A 156 12.76 12.61 1.55
N ALA A 157 13.17 11.53 2.23
CA ALA A 157 13.49 11.56 3.66
C ALA A 157 14.90 12.11 3.98
N GLY A 158 15.80 12.11 2.99
CA GLY A 158 17.14 12.70 3.09
C GLY A 158 17.22 14.15 2.60
N ALA A 159 16.15 14.69 2.02
CA ALA A 159 16.03 16.09 1.57
C ALA A 159 15.47 16.99 2.68
#